data_AF-A0A3B7MUT0-F1
#
_entry.id   AF-A0A3B7MUT0-F1
#
_cell.length_a   1.000
_cell.length_b   1.000
_cell.length_c   1.000
_cell.angle_alpha   90.00
_cell.angle_beta   90.00
_cell.angle_gamma   90.00
#
_symmetry.space_group_name_H-M   'P 1'
#
loop_
_entity.id
_entity.type
_entity.pdbx_description
1 polymer ?
#
loop_
_entity_poly.entity_id
_entity_poly.type
_entity_poly.pdbx_seq_one_letter_code
_entity_poly.pdbx_strand_id
1 'polypeptide(L)'
;MKKLTNLLLAAMVMSLSVHAQFRIDKDPSPGFIKAVETILGDFPYNYRHITGDLVEATGDWHQYASTVSLPGSEACLVGLYHSELDTTASWQALMFRSETFGKAASAYKRLYQQLKLCKLRMVDGTVYYLDGDYEEASEDVDFTTSALRIETADERFREFHIELELLYKLDEWVVNVNMVSKKKDSEMRPDWMTGK
;
A
#
# COMPACT_ATOMS: atom_id res chain seq x y z
N MET A 1 14.12 49.54 -63.31
CA MET A 1 13.32 48.44 -62.73
C MET A 1 14.22 47.62 -61.80
N LYS A 2 13.82 47.57 -60.53
CA LYS A 2 14.13 46.67 -59.41
C LYS A 2 15.46 45.87 -59.38
N LYS A 3 16.22 46.15 -58.31
CA LYS A 3 17.35 45.38 -57.75
C LYS A 3 16.86 44.02 -57.23
N LEU A 4 17.64 42.95 -57.42
CA LEU A 4 17.44 41.65 -56.77
C LEU A 4 18.71 41.28 -56.00
N THR A 5 18.65 41.48 -54.69
CA THR A 5 19.57 40.92 -53.69
C THR A 5 18.80 39.84 -52.96
N ASN A 6 19.18 38.57 -53.15
CA ASN A 6 18.66 37.44 -52.39
C ASN A 6 19.57 37.22 -51.17
N LEU A 7 19.05 37.53 -49.98
CA LEU A 7 19.61 37.09 -48.70
C LEU A 7 18.86 35.82 -48.28
N LEU A 8 19.55 34.69 -48.21
CA LEU A 8 19.07 33.45 -47.61
C LEU A 8 19.25 33.55 -46.09
N LEU A 9 18.14 33.67 -45.36
CA LEU A 9 18.10 33.60 -43.90
C LEU A 9 17.82 32.15 -43.51
N ALA A 10 18.83 31.43 -43.01
CA ALA A 10 18.68 30.10 -42.45
C ALA A 10 18.10 30.20 -41.03
N ALA A 11 16.82 29.83 -40.88
CA ALA A 11 16.19 29.69 -39.57
C ALA A 11 16.52 28.31 -38.99
N MET A 12 17.53 28.26 -38.12
CA MET A 12 17.86 27.10 -37.30
C MET A 12 16.85 27.04 -36.13
N VAL A 13 15.79 26.24 -36.30
CA VAL A 13 14.84 25.95 -35.23
C VAL A 13 15.52 24.98 -34.26
N MET A 14 16.01 25.52 -33.15
CA MET A 14 16.42 24.72 -31.99
C MET A 14 15.18 24.06 -31.39
N SER A 15 15.06 22.75 -31.58
CA SER A 15 14.09 21.89 -30.92
C SER A 15 14.36 21.91 -29.41
N LEU A 16 13.56 22.66 -28.66
CA LEU A 16 13.54 22.57 -27.20
C LEU A 16 12.88 21.25 -26.80
N SER A 17 13.69 20.25 -26.49
CA SER A 17 13.23 19.01 -25.86
C SER A 17 12.81 19.34 -24.42
N VAL A 18 11.52 19.62 -24.22
CA VAL A 18 10.92 19.71 -22.89
C VAL A 18 10.94 18.31 -22.28
N HIS A 19 11.96 18.03 -21.48
CA HIS A 19 11.95 16.86 -20.60
C HIS A 19 11.00 17.20 -19.44
N ALA A 20 9.74 16.80 -19.58
CA ALA A 20 8.84 16.74 -18.44
C ALA A 20 9.44 15.74 -17.45
N GLN A 21 10.20 16.24 -16.47
CA GLN A 21 10.67 15.44 -15.35
C GLN A 21 9.41 14.99 -14.60
N PHE A 22 9.06 13.70 -14.72
CA PHE A 22 8.04 13.07 -13.89
C PHE A 22 8.40 13.35 -12.43
N ARG A 23 7.69 14.29 -11.81
CA ARG A 23 7.77 14.47 -10.36
C ARG A 23 7.10 13.25 -9.76
N ILE A 24 7.91 12.36 -9.22
CA ILE A 24 7.43 11.28 -8.38
C ILE A 24 7.01 11.95 -7.06
N ASP A 25 5.71 12.23 -6.91
CA ASP A 25 5.17 12.78 -5.67
C ASP A 25 5.30 11.72 -4.58
N LYS A 26 6.26 11.95 -3.68
CA LYS A 26 6.56 11.09 -2.53
C LYS A 26 5.68 11.41 -1.33
N ASP A 27 5.12 12.61 -1.30
CA ASP A 27 4.26 13.05 -0.22
C ASP A 27 2.88 12.40 -0.36
N PRO A 28 2.31 11.86 0.73
CA PRO A 28 0.96 11.31 0.69
C PRO A 28 -0.05 12.44 0.47
N SER A 29 -0.98 12.23 -0.46
CA SER A 29 -2.06 13.19 -0.68
C SER A 29 -2.99 13.26 0.56
N PRO A 30 -3.73 14.36 0.77
CA PRO A 30 -4.71 14.43 1.86
C PRO A 30 -5.75 13.29 1.81
N GLY A 31 -6.14 12.87 0.60
CA GLY A 31 -7.04 11.73 0.41
C GLY A 31 -6.41 10.41 0.83
N PHE A 32 -5.11 10.23 0.58
CA PHE A 32 -4.37 9.03 0.99
C PHE A 32 -4.29 8.94 2.51
N ILE A 33 -3.91 10.04 3.18
CA ILE A 33 -3.85 10.11 4.64
C ILE A 33 -5.23 9.78 5.24
N LYS A 34 -6.30 10.44 4.76
CA LYS A 34 -7.66 10.21 5.25
C LYS A 34 -8.13 8.76 5.05
N ALA A 35 -7.79 8.13 3.93
CA ALA A 35 -8.12 6.73 3.69
C ALA A 35 -7.40 5.82 4.70
N VAL A 36 -6.09 6.01 4.93
CA VAL A 36 -5.33 5.26 5.93
C VAL A 36 -5.91 5.46 7.33
N GLU A 37 -6.24 6.69 7.72
CA GLU A 37 -6.90 6.98 9.01
C GLU A 37 -8.24 6.25 9.15
N THR A 38 -9.03 6.22 8.08
CA THR A 38 -10.36 5.56 8.09
C THR A 38 -10.21 4.05 8.24
N ILE A 39 -9.30 3.43 7.50
CA ILE A 39 -9.06 1.98 7.56
C ILE A 39 -8.47 1.60 8.93
N LEU A 40 -7.47 2.35 9.40
CA LEU A 40 -6.89 2.18 10.73
C LEU A 40 -7.96 2.31 11.81
N GLY A 41 -8.82 3.33 11.73
CA GLY A 41 -9.89 3.57 12.68
C GLY A 41 -10.90 2.43 12.76
N ASP A 42 -11.03 1.63 11.69
CA ASP A 42 -11.94 0.50 11.63
C ASP A 42 -11.31 -0.84 12.04
N PHE A 43 -9.98 -0.88 12.21
CA PHE A 43 -9.28 -2.09 12.64
C PHE A 43 -9.82 -2.69 13.95
N PRO A 44 -10.08 -1.91 15.04
CA PRO A 44 -10.66 -2.46 16.27
C PRO A 44 -12.05 -3.06 16.11
N TYR A 45 -12.72 -2.80 14.98
CA TYR A 45 -14.03 -3.33 14.63
C TYR A 45 -13.96 -4.41 13.56
N ASN A 46 -12.78 -4.98 13.29
CA ASN A 46 -12.54 -5.98 12.26
C ASN A 46 -13.03 -5.51 10.88
N TYR A 47 -12.85 -4.23 10.56
CA TYR A 47 -13.20 -3.62 9.28
C TYR A 47 -14.70 -3.69 8.92
N ARG A 48 -15.58 -3.93 9.90
CA ARG A 48 -17.03 -4.11 9.69
C ARG A 48 -17.72 -2.88 9.09
N HIS A 49 -17.26 -1.67 9.41
CA HIS A 49 -17.91 -0.44 8.93
C HIS A 49 -17.44 -0.07 7.52
N ILE A 50 -16.31 -0.60 7.08
CA ILE A 50 -15.79 -0.41 5.71
C ILE A 50 -16.00 -1.63 4.80
N THR A 51 -16.75 -2.63 5.26
CA THR A 51 -17.10 -3.83 4.48
C THR A 51 -18.28 -3.54 3.55
N GLY A 52 -18.15 -3.90 2.28
CA GLY A 52 -19.17 -3.78 1.24
C GLY A 52 -19.64 -5.14 0.72
N ASP A 53 -19.82 -5.25 -0.59
CA ASP A 53 -20.40 -6.43 -1.23
C ASP A 53 -19.48 -7.66 -1.14
N LEU A 54 -20.07 -8.85 -1.00
CA LEU A 54 -19.34 -10.12 -1.04
C LEU A 54 -18.71 -10.34 -2.43
N VAL A 55 -17.41 -10.59 -2.45
CA VAL A 55 -16.63 -10.87 -3.67
C VAL A 55 -16.37 -12.38 -3.80
N GLU A 56 -15.97 -13.02 -2.70
CA GLU A 56 -15.63 -14.44 -2.68
C GLU A 56 -15.97 -15.06 -1.33
N ALA A 57 -16.40 -16.31 -1.32
CA ALA A 57 -16.61 -17.10 -0.11
C ALA A 57 -16.05 -18.50 -0.32
N THR A 58 -15.04 -18.87 0.48
CA THR A 58 -14.33 -20.14 0.40
C THR A 58 -14.15 -20.73 1.79
N GLY A 59 -14.97 -21.73 2.13
CA GLY A 59 -15.00 -22.31 3.47
C GLY A 59 -15.40 -21.27 4.52
N ASP A 60 -14.61 -21.16 5.59
CA ASP A 60 -14.82 -20.17 6.67
C ASP A 60 -14.20 -18.79 6.36
N TRP A 61 -13.57 -18.63 5.19
CA TRP A 61 -12.96 -17.38 4.78
C TRP A 61 -13.81 -16.70 3.69
N HIS A 62 -14.16 -15.44 3.95
CA HIS A 62 -14.90 -14.61 3.01
C HIS A 62 -14.13 -13.35 2.68
N GLN A 63 -14.26 -12.90 1.45
CA GLN A 63 -13.68 -11.67 0.94
C GLN A 63 -14.78 -10.73 0.44
N TYR A 64 -14.70 -9.47 0.85
CA TYR A 64 -15.67 -8.44 0.51
C TYR A 64 -14.95 -7.27 -0.16
N ALA A 65 -15.66 -6.51 -0.98
CA ALA A 65 -15.20 -5.22 -1.46
C ALA A 65 -15.11 -4.25 -0.28
N SER A 66 -14.05 -3.45 -0.21
CA SER A 66 -13.96 -2.35 0.76
C SER A 66 -14.74 -1.14 0.24
N THR A 67 -15.54 -0.50 1.09
CA THR A 67 -16.22 0.77 0.78
C THR A 67 -15.27 1.97 0.85
N VAL A 68 -14.09 1.78 1.45
CA VAL A 68 -13.00 2.74 1.47
C VAL A 68 -11.89 2.27 0.52
N SER A 69 -11.45 3.16 -0.37
CA SER A 69 -10.34 2.87 -1.29
C SER A 69 -9.13 3.71 -0.96
N LEU A 70 -7.94 3.13 -1.07
CA LEU A 70 -6.69 3.86 -0.97
C LEU A 70 -6.41 4.55 -2.32
N PRO A 71 -6.23 5.88 -2.39
CA PRO A 71 -6.01 6.56 -3.67
C PRO A 71 -4.85 5.95 -4.47
N GLY A 72 -5.13 5.60 -5.72
CA GLY A 72 -4.19 4.91 -6.60
C GLY A 72 -4.29 3.38 -6.58
N SER A 73 -5.14 2.79 -5.72
CA SER A 73 -5.42 1.35 -5.73
C SER A 73 -6.26 0.95 -6.94
N GLU A 74 -5.98 -0.23 -7.49
CA GLU A 74 -6.83 -0.90 -8.48
C GLU A 74 -8.02 -1.62 -7.83
N ALA A 75 -7.82 -2.19 -6.65
CA ALA A 75 -8.85 -2.87 -5.87
C ALA A 75 -8.56 -2.78 -4.37
N CYS A 76 -9.60 -2.80 -3.54
CA CYS A 76 -9.50 -2.85 -2.08
C CYS A 76 -10.48 -3.88 -1.54
N LEU A 77 -10.02 -4.74 -0.64
CA LEU A 77 -10.73 -5.93 -0.17
C LEU A 77 -10.65 -6.03 1.36
N VAL A 78 -11.71 -6.55 1.96
CA VAL A 78 -11.75 -6.97 3.37
C VAL A 78 -11.85 -8.48 3.42
N GLY A 79 -10.87 -9.14 4.04
CA GLY A 79 -10.89 -10.58 4.32
C GLY A 79 -11.37 -10.83 5.74
N LEU A 80 -12.31 -11.75 5.92
CA LEU A 80 -12.88 -12.12 7.21
C LEU A 80 -12.86 -13.64 7.39
N TYR A 81 -12.27 -14.10 8.49
CA TYR A 81 -12.44 -15.46 8.98
C TYR A 81 -13.69 -15.54 9.88
N HIS A 82 -14.53 -16.54 9.64
CA HIS A 82 -15.82 -16.76 10.29
C HIS A 82 -15.85 -18.06 11.11
N SER A 83 -14.72 -18.48 11.67
CA SER A 83 -14.68 -19.66 12.53
C SER A 83 -14.92 -19.30 13.99
N GLU A 84 -15.38 -20.26 14.80
CA GLU A 84 -15.55 -20.06 16.26
C GLU A 84 -14.22 -19.76 16.98
N LEU A 85 -13.10 -20.16 16.37
CA LEU A 85 -11.75 -20.05 16.94
C LEU A 85 -10.97 -18.83 16.40
N ASP A 86 -11.30 -18.39 15.20
CA ASP A 86 -10.61 -17.32 14.48
C ASP A 86 -11.62 -16.36 13.84
N THR A 87 -11.67 -15.15 14.41
CA THR A 87 -12.45 -14.01 13.93
C THR A 87 -11.55 -12.92 13.35
N THR A 88 -10.35 -13.29 12.90
CA THR A 88 -9.37 -12.35 12.36
C THR A 88 -9.89 -11.73 11.07
N ALA A 89 -9.57 -10.45 10.90
CA ALA A 89 -9.89 -9.69 9.72
C ALA A 89 -8.63 -9.05 9.15
N SER A 90 -8.62 -8.88 7.83
CA SER A 90 -7.58 -8.18 7.09
C SER A 90 -8.20 -7.18 6.14
N TRP A 91 -7.47 -6.11 5.86
CA TRP A 91 -7.76 -5.21 4.76
C TRP A 91 -6.59 -5.22 3.79
N GLN A 92 -6.86 -5.25 2.50
CA GLN A 92 -5.83 -5.27 1.46
C GLN A 92 -6.17 -4.28 0.34
N ALA A 93 -5.17 -3.59 -0.18
CA ALA A 93 -5.24 -2.88 -1.45
C ALA A 93 -4.21 -3.39 -2.44
N LEU A 94 -4.68 -3.68 -3.65
CA LEU A 94 -3.85 -3.87 -4.82
C LEU A 94 -3.47 -2.50 -5.38
N MET A 95 -2.21 -2.12 -5.26
CA MET A 95 -1.74 -0.77 -5.58
C MET A 95 -1.10 -0.63 -6.95
N PHE A 96 -0.51 -1.70 -7.46
CA PHE A 96 0.18 -1.68 -8.74
C PHE A 96 0.42 -3.09 -9.26
N ARG A 97 0.32 -3.28 -10.58
CA ARG A 97 0.83 -4.47 -11.27
C ARG A 97 1.70 -4.11 -12.46
N SER A 98 2.70 -4.94 -12.76
CA SER A 98 3.50 -4.83 -13.98
C SER A 98 4.27 -6.10 -14.28
N GLU A 99 4.40 -6.44 -15.56
CA GLU A 99 5.35 -7.46 -16.03
C GLU A 99 6.83 -7.11 -15.74
N THR A 100 7.15 -5.84 -15.48
CA THR A 100 8.55 -5.39 -15.28
C THR A 100 8.86 -5.11 -13.81
N PHE A 101 9.84 -5.83 -13.26
CA PHE A 101 10.29 -5.67 -11.87
C PHE A 101 10.61 -4.21 -11.52
N GLY A 102 11.39 -3.52 -12.36
CA GLY A 102 11.83 -2.15 -12.08
C GLY A 102 10.69 -1.13 -11.88
N LYS A 103 9.55 -1.30 -12.57
CA LYS A 103 8.37 -0.45 -12.36
C LYS A 103 7.69 -0.77 -11.04
N ALA A 104 7.54 -2.05 -10.71
CA ALA A 104 6.92 -2.51 -9.47
C ALA A 104 7.77 -2.13 -8.25
N ALA A 105 9.09 -2.34 -8.30
CA ALA A 105 10.03 -1.90 -7.26
C ALA A 105 10.00 -0.38 -7.04
N SER A 106 9.87 0.41 -8.12
CA SER A 106 9.71 1.87 -8.02
C SER A 106 8.38 2.26 -7.36
N ALA A 107 7.29 1.57 -7.69
CA ALA A 107 5.98 1.78 -7.08
C ALA A 107 5.97 1.40 -5.58
N TYR A 108 6.57 0.26 -5.25
CA TYR A 108 6.78 -0.23 -3.89
C TYR A 108 7.55 0.79 -3.05
N LYS A 109 8.72 1.24 -3.51
CA LYS A 109 9.52 2.26 -2.79
C LYS A 109 8.75 3.58 -2.58
N ARG A 110 7.98 4.01 -3.58
CA ARG A 110 7.15 5.23 -3.48
C ARG A 110 6.04 5.06 -2.44
N LEU A 111 5.34 3.94 -2.45
CA LEU A 111 4.27 3.65 -1.48
C LEU A 111 4.81 3.57 -0.06
N TYR A 112 5.98 2.94 0.13
CA TYR A 112 6.66 2.94 1.43
C TYR A 112 6.90 4.36 1.93
N GLN A 113 7.40 5.26 1.07
CA GLN A 113 7.64 6.66 1.42
C GLN A 113 6.34 7.39 1.78
N GLN A 114 5.27 7.18 1.02
CA GLN A 114 3.96 7.76 1.31
C GLN A 114 3.42 7.30 2.66
N LEU A 115 3.49 6.00 2.95
CA LEU A 115 3.10 5.42 4.24
C LEU A 115 3.94 5.99 5.39
N LYS A 116 5.27 5.99 5.28
CA LYS A 116 6.18 6.51 6.31
C LYS A 116 5.93 7.99 6.62
N LEU A 117 5.52 8.78 5.63
CA LEU A 117 5.24 10.21 5.76
C LEU A 117 3.80 10.53 6.18
N CYS A 118 2.93 9.53 6.34
CA CYS A 118 1.55 9.75 6.80
C CYS A 118 1.52 10.33 8.22
N LYS A 119 0.86 11.48 8.36
CA LYS A 119 0.51 12.09 9.65
C LYS A 119 -0.89 11.67 10.01
N LEU A 120 -1.02 10.60 10.80
CA LEU A 120 -2.30 9.99 11.13
C LEU A 120 -2.88 10.64 12.37
N ARG A 121 -4.07 11.24 12.26
CA ARG A 121 -4.81 11.82 13.37
C ARG A 121 -5.88 10.84 13.86
N MET A 122 -5.76 10.45 15.12
CA MET A 122 -6.73 9.58 15.78
C MET A 122 -7.92 10.39 16.32
N VAL A 123 -8.98 9.69 16.74
CA VAL A 123 -10.25 10.28 17.23
C VAL A 123 -10.04 11.18 18.44
N ASP A 124 -9.04 10.88 19.28
CA ASP A 124 -8.63 11.67 20.45
C ASP A 124 -7.86 12.96 20.08
N GLY A 125 -7.58 13.16 18.78
CA GLY A 125 -6.83 14.28 18.25
C GLY A 125 -5.31 14.07 18.23
N THR A 126 -4.80 12.98 18.79
CA THR A 126 -3.38 12.64 18.84
C THR A 126 -2.89 12.32 17.44
N VAL A 127 -1.68 12.79 17.11
CA VAL A 127 -1.03 12.57 15.82
C VAL A 127 0.05 11.51 15.98
N TYR A 128 -0.03 10.49 15.14
CA TYR A 128 0.93 9.40 15.07
C TYR A 128 1.57 9.32 13.70
N TYR A 129 2.73 8.66 13.66
CA TYR A 129 3.44 8.30 12.45
C TYR A 129 3.56 6.79 12.38
N LEU A 130 3.75 6.29 11.17
CA LEU A 130 4.09 4.89 10.94
C LEU A 130 5.60 4.69 11.10
N ASP A 131 5.98 3.78 11.99
CA ASP A 131 7.35 3.35 12.19
C ASP A 131 7.62 1.99 11.54
N GLY A 132 8.85 1.69 11.13
CA GLY A 132 9.20 0.51 10.34
C GLY A 132 10.39 0.74 9.43
N ASP A 133 10.96 -0.34 8.93
CA ASP A 133 12.11 -0.37 8.04
C ASP A 133 11.70 -0.72 6.61
N TYR A 134 12.39 -0.10 5.66
CA TYR A 134 12.23 -0.39 4.24
C TYR A 134 13.09 -1.60 3.89
N GLU A 135 12.46 -2.65 3.39
CA GLU A 135 13.17 -3.77 2.79
C GLU A 135 13.38 -3.51 1.30
N GLU A 136 14.64 -3.54 0.85
CA GLU A 136 14.95 -3.32 -0.57
C GLU A 136 14.52 -4.51 -1.42
N ALA A 137 13.61 -4.27 -2.37
CA ALA A 137 13.18 -5.28 -3.32
C ALA A 137 14.33 -5.80 -4.18
N SER A 138 14.40 -7.12 -4.36
CA SER A 138 15.28 -7.78 -5.31
C SER A 138 14.48 -8.62 -6.29
N GLU A 139 14.92 -8.68 -7.55
CA GLU A 139 14.36 -9.56 -8.57
C GLU A 139 14.74 -11.03 -8.33
N ASP A 140 15.74 -11.29 -7.49
CA ASP A 140 16.20 -12.63 -7.14
C ASP A 140 15.26 -13.37 -6.16
N VAL A 141 14.23 -12.69 -5.65
CA VAL A 141 13.25 -13.25 -4.72
C VAL A 141 11.84 -13.00 -5.21
N ASP A 142 10.97 -14.00 -5.06
CA ASP A 142 9.57 -13.91 -5.53
C ASP A 142 8.69 -13.00 -4.66
N PHE A 143 9.17 -12.59 -3.48
CA PHE A 143 8.48 -11.65 -2.62
C PHE A 143 9.43 -10.80 -1.75
N THR A 144 8.98 -9.61 -1.39
CA THR A 144 9.64 -8.70 -0.45
C THR A 144 8.57 -7.95 0.34
N THR A 145 8.76 -7.82 1.66
CA THR A 145 7.79 -7.18 2.55
C THR A 145 8.46 -6.14 3.45
N SER A 146 7.93 -4.91 3.45
CA SER A 146 8.25 -3.90 4.47
C SER A 146 7.08 -3.79 5.44
N ALA A 147 7.35 -3.99 6.74
CA ALA A 147 6.33 -3.88 7.77
C ALA A 147 6.43 -2.52 8.48
N LEU A 148 5.29 -1.84 8.61
CA LEU A 148 5.13 -0.64 9.43
C LEU A 148 4.14 -0.87 10.57
N ARG A 149 4.32 -0.13 11.64
CA ARG A 149 3.50 -0.16 12.87
C ARG A 149 3.21 1.26 13.34
N ILE A 150 2.17 1.41 14.14
CA ILE A 150 1.89 2.67 14.83
C ILE A 150 2.42 2.60 16.26
N GLU A 151 3.24 3.57 16.67
CA GLU A 151 3.71 3.66 18.05
C GLU A 151 2.67 4.39 18.91
N THR A 152 1.74 3.62 19.49
CA THR A 152 0.67 4.15 20.35
C THR A 152 0.59 3.41 21.68
N ALA A 153 0.09 4.11 22.71
CA ALA A 153 -0.24 3.52 24.00
C ALA A 153 -1.60 2.78 23.99
N ASP A 154 -2.37 2.90 22.92
CA ASP A 154 -3.65 2.20 22.77
C ASP A 154 -3.42 0.72 22.45
N GLU A 155 -3.70 -0.16 23.41
CA GLU A 155 -3.47 -1.60 23.29
C GLU A 155 -4.22 -2.26 22.14
N ARG A 156 -5.31 -1.65 21.65
CA ARG A 156 -6.09 -2.19 20.51
C ARG A 156 -5.27 -2.25 19.24
N PHE A 157 -4.22 -1.44 19.11
CA PHE A 157 -3.33 -1.39 17.95
C PHE A 157 -2.01 -2.13 18.18
N ARG A 158 -1.84 -2.82 19.30
CA ARG A 158 -0.59 -3.53 19.63
C ARG A 158 -0.18 -4.57 18.59
N GLU A 159 -1.18 -5.23 18.00
CA GLU A 159 -1.00 -6.26 16.97
C GLU A 159 -1.28 -5.72 15.55
N PHE A 160 -1.49 -4.40 15.41
CA PHE A 160 -1.76 -3.80 14.13
C PHE A 160 -0.46 -3.61 13.33
N HIS A 161 -0.44 -4.16 12.12
CA HIS A 161 0.66 -4.00 11.17
C HIS A 161 0.14 -3.55 9.81
N ILE A 162 0.94 -2.71 9.15
CA ILE A 162 0.82 -2.42 7.74
C ILE A 162 1.95 -3.14 7.02
N GLU A 163 1.63 -4.14 6.21
CA GLU A 163 2.61 -4.87 5.40
C GLU A 163 2.50 -4.38 3.96
N LEU A 164 3.54 -3.69 3.50
CA LEU A 164 3.70 -3.36 2.09
C LEU A 164 4.46 -4.51 1.43
N GLU A 165 3.87 -5.13 0.43
CA GLU A 165 4.40 -6.32 -0.23
C GLU A 165 4.65 -6.04 -1.70
N LEU A 166 5.77 -6.54 -2.21
CA LEU A 166 6.03 -6.75 -3.63
C LEU A 166 6.12 -8.26 -3.84
N LEU A 167 5.32 -8.82 -4.75
CA LEU A 167 5.29 -10.26 -5.03
C LEU A 167 5.19 -10.55 -6.52
N TYR A 168 5.78 -11.64 -6.98
CA TYR A 168 5.63 -12.13 -8.35
C TYR A 168 4.54 -13.21 -8.40
N LYS A 169 3.48 -12.97 -9.17
CA LYS A 169 2.32 -13.87 -9.28
C LYS A 169 1.67 -13.76 -10.65
N LEU A 170 1.31 -14.91 -11.24
CA LEU A 170 0.62 -14.99 -12.54
C LEU A 170 1.36 -14.19 -13.63
N ASP A 171 2.67 -14.36 -13.70
CA ASP A 171 3.57 -13.69 -14.64
C ASP A 171 3.66 -12.15 -14.49
N GLU A 172 3.15 -11.59 -13.40
CA GLU A 172 3.20 -10.15 -13.08
C GLU A 172 3.82 -9.88 -11.70
N TRP A 173 4.52 -8.76 -11.58
CA TRP A 173 4.89 -8.19 -10.28
C TRP A 173 3.73 -7.35 -9.74
N VAL A 174 3.34 -7.63 -8.51
CA VAL A 174 2.20 -7.04 -7.82
C VAL A 174 2.66 -6.34 -6.54
N VAL A 175 2.17 -5.13 -6.31
CA VAL A 175 2.39 -4.37 -5.08
C VAL A 175 1.10 -4.26 -4.30
N ASN A 176 1.12 -4.76 -3.06
CA ASN A 176 -0.03 -4.73 -2.15
C ASN A 176 0.28 -3.93 -0.89
N VAL A 177 -0.75 -3.30 -0.33
CA VAL A 177 -0.73 -2.80 1.05
C VAL A 177 -1.73 -3.62 1.84
N ASN A 178 -1.26 -4.30 2.88
CA ASN A 178 -2.08 -5.08 3.79
C ASN A 178 -2.13 -4.38 5.14
N MET A 179 -3.29 -4.32 5.77
CA MET A 179 -3.48 -3.88 7.14
C MET A 179 -4.08 -5.06 7.91
N VAL A 180 -3.33 -5.60 8.86
CA VAL A 180 -3.59 -6.92 9.44
C VAL A 180 -3.34 -6.93 10.94
N SER A 181 -3.96 -7.91 11.62
CA SER A 181 -3.55 -8.29 12.96
C SER A 181 -2.45 -9.35 12.88
N LYS A 182 -1.31 -9.11 13.55
CA LYS A 182 -0.21 -10.06 13.66
C LYS A 182 0.18 -10.23 15.12
N LYS A 183 -0.04 -11.44 15.64
CA LYS A 183 0.47 -11.84 16.96
C LYS A 183 1.99 -11.95 16.91
N LYS A 184 2.66 -11.79 18.05
CA LYS A 184 4.11 -11.99 18.12
C LYS A 184 4.46 -13.43 17.74
N ASP A 185 5.54 -13.61 16.98
CA ASP A 185 6.03 -14.94 16.59
C ASP A 185 6.25 -15.90 17.78
N SER A 186 6.60 -15.36 18.96
CA SER A 186 6.73 -16.13 20.21
C SER A 186 5.42 -16.73 20.72
N GLU A 187 4.29 -16.11 20.37
CA GLU A 187 2.92 -16.51 20.73
C GLU A 187 2.27 -17.38 19.64
N MET A 188 2.85 -17.44 18.44
CA MET A 188 2.43 -18.34 17.35
C MET A 188 2.98 -19.77 17.47
N ARG A 189 3.67 -20.11 18.57
CA ARG A 189 4.17 -21.49 18.78
C ARG A 189 3.00 -22.47 18.92
N PRO A 190 2.94 -23.55 18.11
CA PRO A 190 1.89 -24.54 18.24
C PRO A 190 1.93 -25.23 19.62
N ASP A 191 0.76 -25.36 20.27
CA ASP A 191 0.58 -25.94 21.61
C ASP A 191 1.18 -27.36 21.77
N TRP A 192 1.38 -28.11 20.68
CA TRP A 192 1.99 -29.45 20.74
C TRP A 192 3.51 -29.45 21.05
N MET A 193 4.17 -28.30 21.03
CA MET A 193 5.56 -28.14 21.50
C MET A 193 5.66 -27.73 22.97
N THR A 194 4.58 -27.29 23.60
CA THR A 194 4.53 -27.05 25.04
C THR A 194 4.00 -28.30 25.71
N GLY A 195 4.91 -29.21 26.08
CA GLY A 195 4.57 -30.43 26.82
C GLY A 195 4.00 -30.12 28.21
N LYS A 196 2.72 -29.76 28.27
CA LYS A 196 1.88 -29.73 29.47
C LYS A 196 0.69 -30.65 29.27
#